data_AF-A0A440VEU5-F1
#
_entry.id   AF-A0A440VEU5-F1
#
_cell.length_a   1.000
_cell.length_b   1.000
_cell.length_c   1.000
_cell.angle_alpha   90.00
_cell.angle_beta   90.00
_cell.angle_gamma   90.00
#
_symmetry.space_group_name_H-M   'P 1'
#
loop_
_entity.id
_entity.type
_entity.pdbx_description
1 polymer ?
#
loop_
_entity_poly.entity_id
_entity_poly.type
_entity_poly.pdbx_seq_one_letter_code
_entity_poly.pdbx_strand_id
1 'polypeptide(L)'
;VIDNSAAAVTATGPGDIAIRFDGVAIDKSVSLTDYIRSGWVAGLDDASVRQETVNGNEAAMAHASAQGWQFDIAVIRAGGQVYRLLTAAPSASTALEPVARSVSSSFRTLSAAEKAALKPLHIRVVTVQPGQNMGTLAAQMVGVDRKLDLFRVLNAMSPGASVSAGDKVKIVTDK
;
A
#
# COMPACT_ATOMS: atom_id res chain seq x y z
N VAL A 1 3.27 -10.42 -2.57
CA VAL A 1 4.24 -9.30 -2.44
C VAL A 1 3.47 -8.01 -2.49
N ILE A 2 3.89 -6.96 -1.76
CA ILE A 2 3.30 -5.62 -1.85
C ILE A 2 4.36 -4.68 -2.40
N ASP A 3 4.00 -3.87 -3.38
CA ASP A 3 4.84 -2.83 -3.96
C ASP A 3 4.13 -1.47 -3.87
N ASN A 4 4.86 -0.43 -3.52
CA ASN A 4 4.34 0.91 -3.35
C ASN A 4 5.10 1.89 -4.25
N SER A 5 4.37 2.59 -5.10
CA SER A 5 4.89 3.61 -6.01
C SER A 5 4.13 4.92 -5.85
N ALA A 6 4.63 5.99 -6.48
CA ALA A 6 3.91 7.27 -6.52
C ALA A 6 2.55 7.18 -7.23
N ALA A 7 2.34 6.20 -8.11
CA ALA A 7 1.13 6.06 -8.90
C ALA A 7 0.10 5.12 -8.27
N ALA A 8 0.54 4.05 -7.61
CA ALA A 8 -0.32 3.04 -7.03
C ALA A 8 0.42 2.17 -6.00
N VAL A 9 -0.35 1.59 -5.08
CA VAL A 9 0.05 0.42 -4.30
C VAL A 9 -0.49 -0.83 -5.02
N THR A 10 0.36 -1.81 -5.25
CA THR A 10 -0.03 -3.09 -5.83
C THR A 10 0.31 -4.23 -4.89
N ALA A 11 -0.48 -5.30 -4.95
CA ALA A 11 -0.22 -6.51 -4.19
C ALA A 11 -0.49 -7.74 -5.04
N THR A 12 0.32 -8.78 -4.86
CA THR A 12 0.11 -10.12 -5.40
C THR A 12 -0.01 -11.12 -4.26
N GLY A 13 -1.02 -11.98 -4.32
CA GLY A 13 -1.32 -13.01 -3.34
C GLY A 13 -1.30 -14.42 -3.95
N PRO A 14 -1.57 -15.46 -3.14
CA PRO A 14 -1.75 -16.82 -3.62
C PRO A 14 -2.85 -16.92 -4.69
N GLY A 15 -2.75 -17.92 -5.57
CA GLY A 15 -3.79 -18.18 -6.59
C GLY A 15 -3.91 -17.07 -7.65
N ASP A 16 -2.79 -16.40 -7.95
CA ASP A 16 -2.67 -15.31 -8.92
C ASP A 16 -3.61 -14.11 -8.64
N ILE A 17 -4.01 -13.92 -7.38
CA ILE A 17 -4.77 -12.74 -6.98
C ILE A 17 -3.85 -11.52 -7.05
N ALA A 18 -4.33 -10.46 -7.69
CA ALA A 18 -3.68 -9.17 -7.72
C ALA A 18 -4.61 -8.08 -7.20
N ILE A 19 -4.07 -7.10 -6.48
CA ILE A 19 -4.80 -5.92 -6.00
C ILE A 19 -4.05 -4.69 -6.47
N ARG A 20 -4.80 -3.69 -6.94
CA ARG A 20 -4.30 -2.33 -7.18
C ARG A 20 -5.13 -1.34 -6.38
N PHE A 21 -4.44 -0.50 -5.62
CA PHE A 21 -4.99 0.65 -4.91
C PHE A 21 -4.36 1.92 -5.44
N ASP A 22 -5.18 2.84 -5.95
CA ASP A 22 -4.72 4.16 -6.37
C ASP A 22 -5.76 5.25 -6.09
N GLY A 23 -5.35 6.51 -6.29
CA GLY A 23 -6.19 7.68 -6.10
C GLY A 23 -6.27 8.51 -7.38
N VAL A 24 -7.44 9.08 -7.64
CA VAL A 24 -7.73 9.95 -8.78
C VAL A 24 -8.55 11.15 -8.32
N ALA A 25 -8.34 12.28 -9.00
CA ALA A 25 -9.18 13.45 -8.87
C ALA A 25 -10.28 13.42 -9.93
N ILE A 26 -11.53 13.48 -9.49
CA ILE A 26 -12.70 13.66 -10.35
C ILE A 26 -13.53 14.82 -9.84
N ASP A 27 -14.37 15.40 -10.69
CA ASP A 27 -15.33 16.40 -10.25
C ASP A 27 -16.25 15.82 -9.17
N LYS A 28 -16.52 16.60 -8.12
CA LYS A 28 -17.40 16.18 -7.02
C LYS A 28 -18.85 16.00 -7.47
N SER A 29 -19.26 16.62 -8.58
CA SER A 29 -20.60 16.45 -9.15
C SER A 29 -20.79 15.10 -9.85
N VAL A 30 -19.72 14.41 -10.22
CA VAL A 30 -19.79 13.10 -10.89
C VAL A 30 -20.05 12.03 -9.84
N SER A 31 -21.17 11.30 -9.97
CA SER A 31 -21.48 10.16 -9.10
C SER A 31 -20.46 9.03 -9.27
N LEU A 32 -20.20 8.24 -8.23
CA LEU A 32 -19.24 7.14 -8.34
C LEU A 32 -19.71 6.03 -9.29
N THR A 33 -21.02 5.83 -9.44
CA THR A 33 -21.58 4.89 -10.41
C THR A 33 -21.35 5.37 -11.84
N ASP A 34 -21.58 6.65 -12.14
CA ASP A 34 -21.30 7.22 -13.46
C ASP A 34 -19.80 7.20 -13.77
N TYR A 35 -18.98 7.45 -12.75
CA TYR A 35 -17.53 7.35 -12.89
C TYR A 35 -17.09 5.94 -13.28
N ILE A 36 -17.62 4.87 -12.66
CA ILE A 36 -17.33 3.48 -13.08
C ILE A 36 -17.78 3.24 -14.53
N ARG A 37 -18.94 3.77 -14.93
CA ARG A 37 -19.49 3.65 -16.30
C ARG A 37 -18.79 4.51 -17.36
N SER A 38 -17.85 5.38 -16.98
CA SER A 38 -17.21 6.32 -17.91
C SER A 38 -16.23 5.66 -18.92
N GLY A 39 -16.02 4.35 -18.85
CA GLY A 39 -15.31 3.58 -19.88
C GLY A 39 -13.84 3.27 -19.57
N TRP A 40 -13.34 3.58 -18.37
CA TRP A 40 -11.97 3.21 -17.96
C TRP A 40 -11.83 1.76 -17.46
N VAL A 41 -12.95 1.08 -17.18
CA VAL A 41 -12.99 -0.34 -16.79
C VAL A 41 -13.26 -1.20 -18.02
N ALA A 42 -12.25 -1.92 -18.49
CA ALA A 42 -12.41 -2.86 -19.58
C ALA A 42 -13.25 -4.08 -19.14
N GLY A 43 -14.23 -4.47 -19.96
CA GLY A 43 -15.06 -5.65 -19.68
C GLY A 43 -16.03 -5.50 -18.50
N LEU A 44 -16.38 -4.25 -18.15
CA LEU A 44 -17.36 -3.93 -17.11
C LEU A 44 -18.68 -4.65 -17.35
N ASP A 45 -19.20 -5.32 -16.32
CA ASP A 45 -20.59 -5.74 -16.28
C ASP A 45 -21.43 -4.56 -15.80
N ASP A 46 -22.08 -3.87 -16.75
CA ASP A 46 -22.88 -2.68 -16.47
C ASP A 46 -24.01 -2.97 -15.46
N ALA A 47 -24.59 -4.17 -15.46
CA ALA A 47 -25.67 -4.54 -14.55
C ALA A 47 -25.19 -4.73 -13.11
N SER A 48 -23.90 -4.99 -12.90
CA SER A 48 -23.31 -5.18 -11.57
C SER A 48 -23.03 -3.88 -10.81
N VAL A 49 -23.02 -2.74 -11.50
CA VAL A 49 -22.66 -1.45 -10.89
C VAL A 49 -23.73 -1.03 -9.90
N ARG A 50 -23.33 -0.86 -8.64
CA ARG A 50 -24.23 -0.45 -7.54
C ARG A 50 -23.56 0.54 -6.62
N GLN A 51 -24.36 1.46 -6.09
CA GLN A 51 -23.93 2.35 -5.02
C GLN A 51 -23.85 1.59 -3.69
N GLU A 52 -22.86 1.93 -2.88
CA GLU A 52 -22.58 1.31 -1.59
C GLU A 52 -22.06 2.35 -0.59
N THR A 53 -21.86 1.91 0.66
CA THR A 53 -21.13 2.69 1.67
C THR A 53 -20.05 1.83 2.30
N VAL A 54 -18.83 2.37 2.40
CA VAL A 54 -17.70 1.70 3.05
C VAL A 54 -17.20 2.56 4.20
N ASN A 55 -17.41 2.08 5.43
CA ASN A 55 -16.99 2.76 6.65
C ASN A 55 -17.42 4.24 6.70
N GLY A 56 -18.66 4.52 6.29
CA GLY A 56 -19.25 5.86 6.25
C GLY A 56 -18.87 6.72 5.03
N ASN A 57 -18.09 6.18 4.08
CA ASN A 57 -17.73 6.86 2.84
C ASN A 57 -18.66 6.44 1.70
N GLU A 58 -19.01 7.40 0.83
CA GLU A 58 -19.67 7.13 -0.44
C GLU A 58 -18.82 6.16 -1.26
N ALA A 59 -19.43 5.07 -1.73
CA ALA A 59 -18.76 4.07 -2.55
C ALA A 59 -19.63 3.61 -3.71
N ALA A 60 -19.00 3.01 -4.72
CA ALA A 60 -19.66 2.22 -5.74
C ALA A 60 -18.85 0.95 -6.01
N MET A 61 -19.54 -0.15 -6.27
CA MET A 61 -18.94 -1.45 -6.57
C MET A 61 -19.40 -1.95 -7.93
N ALA A 62 -18.55 -2.73 -8.59
CA ALA A 62 -18.86 -3.37 -9.87
C ALA A 62 -17.99 -4.60 -10.10
N HIS A 63 -18.42 -5.45 -11.02
CA HIS A 63 -17.65 -6.56 -11.56
C HIS A 63 -17.24 -6.27 -13.00
N ALA A 64 -16.11 -6.83 -13.40
CA ALA A 64 -15.69 -6.85 -14.80
C ALA A 64 -15.02 -8.18 -15.13
N SER A 65 -14.97 -8.53 -16.41
CA SER A 65 -14.23 -9.70 -16.87
C SER A 65 -13.56 -9.44 -18.21
N ALA A 66 -12.30 -9.87 -18.36
CA ALA A 66 -11.54 -9.68 -19.58
C ALA A 66 -10.40 -10.70 -19.67
N GLN A 67 -10.18 -11.28 -20.86
CA GLN A 67 -8.99 -12.08 -21.17
C GLN A 67 -8.67 -13.21 -20.17
N GLY A 68 -9.69 -13.92 -19.68
CA GLY A 68 -9.52 -15.02 -18.70
C GLY A 68 -9.40 -14.55 -17.25
N TRP A 69 -9.60 -13.26 -16.98
CA TRP A 69 -9.61 -12.66 -15.65
C TRP A 69 -10.99 -12.14 -15.28
N GLN A 70 -11.26 -12.14 -13.98
CA GLN A 70 -12.40 -11.49 -13.34
C GLN A 70 -11.90 -10.44 -12.36
N PHE A 71 -12.68 -9.38 -12.22
CA PHE A 71 -12.33 -8.20 -11.43
C PHE A 71 -13.48 -7.81 -10.51
N ASP A 72 -13.13 -7.40 -9.30
CA ASP A 72 -13.99 -6.66 -8.40
C ASP A 72 -13.44 -5.24 -8.27
N ILE A 73 -14.28 -4.26 -8.56
CA ILE A 73 -13.96 -2.85 -8.57
C ILE A 73 -14.72 -2.21 -7.40
N ALA A 74 -13.99 -1.62 -6.45
CA ALA A 74 -14.56 -0.73 -5.46
C ALA A 74 -13.97 0.66 -5.62
N VAL A 75 -14.85 1.65 -5.79
CA VAL A 75 -14.49 3.06 -5.86
C VAL A 75 -15.04 3.76 -4.62
N ILE A 76 -14.21 4.49 -3.89
CA ILE A 76 -14.56 5.10 -2.60
C ILE A 76 -14.15 6.57 -2.60
N ARG A 77 -15.08 7.48 -2.30
CA ARG A 77 -14.79 8.91 -2.17
C ARG A 77 -14.44 9.25 -0.73
N ALA A 78 -13.26 9.81 -0.51
CA ALA A 78 -12.82 10.23 0.82
C ALA A 78 -11.81 11.37 0.74
N GLY A 79 -11.86 12.31 1.70
CA GLY A 79 -10.86 13.39 1.80
C GLY A 79 -10.75 14.29 0.56
N GLY A 80 -11.82 14.40 -0.25
CA GLY A 80 -11.82 15.18 -1.48
C GLY A 80 -11.18 14.48 -2.69
N GLN A 81 -10.81 13.21 -2.56
CA GLN A 81 -10.28 12.36 -3.64
C GLN A 81 -11.19 11.14 -3.84
N VAL A 82 -10.97 10.43 -4.95
CA VAL A 82 -11.59 9.14 -5.22
C VAL A 82 -10.50 8.08 -5.26
N TYR A 83 -10.70 7.02 -4.49
CA TYR A 83 -9.79 5.89 -4.41
C TYR A 83 -10.38 4.69 -5.13
N ARG A 84 -9.55 3.96 -5.86
CA ARG A 84 -9.95 2.75 -6.59
C ARG A 84 -9.22 1.56 -6.01
N LEU A 85 -9.98 0.52 -5.73
CA LEU A 85 -9.51 -0.80 -5.35
C LEU A 85 -9.94 -1.76 -6.45
N LEU A 86 -8.96 -2.29 -7.17
CA LEU A 86 -9.17 -3.27 -8.23
C LEU A 86 -8.58 -4.59 -7.76
N THR A 87 -9.43 -5.56 -7.47
CA THR A 87 -9.00 -6.93 -7.17
C THR A 87 -9.19 -7.77 -8.43
N ALA A 88 -8.15 -8.46 -8.88
CA ALA A 88 -8.17 -9.32 -10.04
C ALA A 88 -7.85 -10.76 -9.63
N ALA A 89 -8.51 -11.72 -10.25
CA ALA A 89 -8.20 -13.14 -10.12
C ALA A 89 -8.48 -13.87 -11.43
N PRO A 90 -7.87 -15.05 -11.67
CA PRO A 90 -8.25 -15.90 -12.79
C PRO A 90 -9.75 -16.18 -12.80
N SER A 91 -10.38 -16.31 -13.97
CA SER A 91 -11.84 -16.51 -14.11
C SER A 91 -12.39 -17.75 -13.38
N ALA A 92 -11.56 -18.77 -13.19
CA ALA A 92 -11.92 -19.98 -12.44
C ALA A 92 -11.75 -19.85 -10.91
N SER A 93 -11.20 -18.73 -10.43
CA SER A 93 -10.96 -18.50 -9.00
C SER A 93 -12.26 -18.25 -8.24
N THR A 94 -12.42 -18.92 -7.10
CA THR A 94 -13.52 -18.65 -6.15
C THR A 94 -13.12 -17.65 -5.06
N ALA A 95 -11.88 -17.16 -5.08
CA ALA A 95 -11.32 -16.31 -4.04
C ALA A 95 -11.48 -14.81 -4.31
N LEU A 96 -11.99 -14.41 -5.49
CA LEU A 96 -12.11 -12.99 -5.85
C LEU A 96 -12.96 -12.21 -4.85
N GLU A 97 -14.23 -12.58 -4.70
CA GLU A 97 -15.19 -11.86 -3.87
C GLU A 97 -14.76 -11.76 -2.39
N PRO A 98 -14.39 -12.85 -1.69
CA PRO A 98 -14.00 -12.74 -0.28
C PRO A 98 -12.75 -11.87 -0.08
N VAL A 99 -11.78 -11.92 -1.00
CA VAL A 99 -10.58 -11.07 -0.92
C VAL A 99 -10.93 -9.61 -1.21
N ALA A 100 -11.67 -9.33 -2.27
CA ALA A 100 -12.07 -7.98 -2.64
C ALA A 100 -12.92 -7.32 -1.54
N ARG A 101 -13.82 -8.07 -0.91
CA ARG A 101 -14.63 -7.60 0.22
C ARG A 101 -13.77 -7.32 1.45
N SER A 102 -12.82 -8.20 1.78
CA SER A 102 -11.89 -7.99 2.89
C SER A 102 -11.06 -6.71 2.69
N VAL A 103 -10.55 -6.51 1.47
CA VAL A 103 -9.74 -5.33 1.11
C VAL A 103 -10.57 -4.06 1.15
N SER A 104 -11.71 -4.01 0.45
CA SER A 104 -12.57 -2.83 0.40
C SER A 104 -13.11 -2.45 1.77
N SER A 105 -13.60 -3.42 2.55
CA SER A 105 -14.11 -3.17 3.91
C SER A 105 -13.05 -2.67 4.90
N SER A 106 -11.76 -2.87 4.61
CA SER A 106 -10.66 -2.33 5.43
C SER A 106 -10.35 -0.86 5.19
N PHE A 107 -10.96 -0.24 4.16
CA PHE A 107 -10.67 1.14 3.79
C PHE A 107 -11.07 2.11 4.89
N ARG A 108 -10.13 2.94 5.35
CA ARG A 108 -10.40 4.05 6.27
C ARG A 108 -9.48 5.21 5.98
N THR A 109 -9.95 6.42 6.24
CA THR A 109 -9.11 7.60 6.26
C THR A 109 -8.29 7.64 7.54
N LEU A 110 -7.03 8.07 7.44
CA LEU A 110 -6.22 8.39 8.61
C LEU A 110 -6.79 9.59 9.37
N SER A 111 -6.86 9.49 10.68
CA SER A 111 -7.17 10.59 11.58
C SER A 111 -6.09 11.68 11.55
N ALA A 112 -6.40 12.87 12.07
CA ALA A 112 -5.40 13.95 12.18
C ALA A 112 -4.19 13.53 13.03
N ALA A 113 -4.42 12.78 14.11
CA ALA A 113 -3.37 12.27 14.98
C ALA A 113 -2.48 11.24 14.25
N GLU A 114 -3.07 10.31 13.50
CA GLU A 114 -2.31 9.35 12.69
C GLU A 114 -1.49 10.05 11.61
N LYS A 115 -2.07 11.04 10.91
CA LYS A 115 -1.34 11.84 9.92
C LYS A 115 -0.16 12.59 10.54
N ALA A 116 -0.34 13.17 11.73
CA ALA A 116 0.73 13.86 12.45
C ALA A 116 1.82 12.90 12.97
N ALA A 117 1.46 11.64 13.24
CA ALA A 117 2.39 10.60 13.65
C ALA A 117 3.21 10.04 12.48
N LEU A 118 2.75 10.19 11.23
CA LEU A 118 3.50 9.83 10.03
C LEU A 118 4.68 10.80 9.82
N LYS A 119 5.80 10.48 10.47
CA LYS A 119 7.06 11.20 10.26
C LYS A 119 7.82 10.56 9.10
N PRO A 120 8.37 11.36 8.17
CA PRO A 120 9.20 10.81 7.11
C PRO A 120 10.42 10.11 7.71
N LEU A 121 10.87 9.05 7.04
CA LEU A 121 12.11 8.38 7.38
C LEU A 121 13.29 9.30 7.01
N HIS A 122 14.24 9.41 7.93
CA HIS A 122 15.47 10.16 7.74
C HIS A 122 16.68 9.24 7.96
N ILE A 123 17.80 9.60 7.34
CA ILE A 123 19.10 9.05 7.72
C ILE A 123 19.59 9.84 8.94
N ARG A 124 19.71 9.17 10.08
CA ARG A 124 20.28 9.76 11.30
C ARG A 124 21.66 9.19 11.56
N VAL A 125 22.56 10.07 12.01
CA VAL A 125 23.88 9.66 12.50
C VAL A 125 23.78 9.47 14.00
N VAL A 126 24.01 8.25 14.47
CA VAL A 126 24.02 7.87 15.89
C VAL A 126 25.43 7.50 16.33
N THR A 127 25.74 7.77 17.59
CA THR A 127 27.00 7.35 18.21
C THR A 127 26.80 5.98 18.85
N VAL A 128 27.64 5.01 18.51
CA VAL A 128 27.60 3.65 19.05
C VAL A 128 27.89 3.68 20.55
N GLN A 129 26.98 3.10 21.33
CA GLN A 129 27.09 3.01 22.79
C GLN A 129 27.81 1.71 23.22
N PRO A 130 28.42 1.69 24.42
CA PRO A 130 28.97 0.46 24.98
C PRO A 130 27.95 -0.70 24.96
N GLY A 131 28.38 -1.87 24.49
CA GLY A 131 27.54 -3.06 24.38
C GLY A 131 26.66 -3.14 23.12
N GLN A 132 26.61 -2.08 22.29
CA GLN A 132 25.95 -2.16 20.98
C GLN A 132 26.81 -2.87 19.94
N ASN A 133 26.15 -3.51 18.98
CA ASN A 133 26.77 -4.14 17.83
C ASN A 133 25.95 -3.82 16.56
N MET A 134 26.44 -4.20 15.39
CA MET A 134 25.74 -3.95 14.12
C MET A 134 24.29 -4.47 14.13
N GLY A 135 24.04 -5.63 14.75
CA GLY A 135 22.70 -6.19 14.85
C GLY A 135 21.76 -5.33 15.68
N THR A 136 22.21 -4.85 16.85
CA THR A 136 21.39 -3.98 17.70
C THR A 136 21.19 -2.58 17.12
N LEU A 137 22.15 -2.08 16.33
CA LEU A 137 22.03 -0.81 15.61
C LEU A 137 21.10 -0.93 14.40
N ALA A 138 21.27 -1.97 13.58
CA ALA A 138 20.40 -2.24 12.43
C ALA A 138 18.95 -2.50 12.88
N ALA A 139 18.75 -3.15 14.02
CA ALA A 139 17.42 -3.38 14.59
C ALA A 139 16.65 -2.08 14.89
N GLN A 140 17.36 -0.97 15.15
CA GLN A 140 16.75 0.35 15.37
C GLN A 140 16.22 0.98 14.07
N MET A 141 16.62 0.47 12.89
CA MET A 141 16.13 1.00 11.62
C MET A 141 14.66 0.65 11.43
N VAL A 142 13.88 1.58 10.89
CA VAL A 142 12.42 1.46 10.69
C VAL A 142 12.10 1.62 9.21
N GLY A 143 11.06 0.90 8.74
CA GLY A 143 10.55 1.04 7.37
C GLY A 143 11.49 0.56 6.27
N VAL A 144 12.40 -0.37 6.60
CA VAL A 144 13.38 -0.94 5.65
C VAL A 144 13.53 -2.44 5.83
N ASP A 145 13.71 -3.13 4.71
CA ASP A 145 13.97 -4.58 4.65
C ASP A 145 15.46 -4.90 4.75
N ARG A 146 15.79 -6.17 5.04
CA ARG A 146 17.18 -6.67 5.16
C ARG A 146 18.08 -5.74 5.98
N LYS A 147 17.57 -5.29 7.15
CA LYS A 147 18.14 -4.19 7.95
C LYS A 147 19.65 -4.26 8.14
N LEU A 148 20.19 -5.45 8.43
CA LEU A 148 21.62 -5.63 8.66
C LEU A 148 22.45 -5.44 7.38
N ASP A 149 21.96 -5.93 6.25
CA ASP A 149 22.62 -5.73 4.95
C ASP A 149 22.55 -4.26 4.53
N LEU A 150 21.38 -3.64 4.69
CA LEU A 150 21.22 -2.22 4.43
C LEU A 150 22.10 -1.37 5.35
N PHE A 151 22.19 -1.70 6.64
CA PHE A 151 23.07 -1.01 7.58
C PHE A 151 24.53 -1.05 7.12
N ARG A 152 25.01 -2.20 6.67
CA ARG A 152 26.39 -2.33 6.15
C ARG A 152 26.60 -1.49 4.90
N VAL A 153 25.69 -1.55 3.93
CA VAL A 153 25.76 -0.75 2.69
C VAL A 153 25.73 0.74 3.02
N LEU A 154 24.77 1.17 3.85
CA LEU A 154 24.59 2.56 4.26
C LEU A 154 25.82 3.14 4.97
N ASN A 155 26.55 2.30 5.70
CA ASN A 155 27.77 2.65 6.43
C ASN A 155 29.07 2.28 5.71
N ALA A 156 29.00 1.87 4.43
CA ALA A 156 30.17 1.49 3.63
C ALA A 156 31.06 0.43 4.31
N MET A 157 30.44 -0.57 4.95
CA MET A 157 31.15 -1.59 5.71
C MET A 157 31.60 -2.76 4.83
N SER A 158 32.89 -3.06 4.87
CA SER A 158 33.48 -4.25 4.24
C SER A 158 33.06 -5.55 4.94
N PRO A 159 33.18 -6.71 4.26
CA PRO A 159 33.02 -8.01 4.91
C PRO A 159 33.93 -8.13 6.13
N GLY A 160 33.39 -8.55 7.27
CA GLY A 160 34.13 -8.70 8.53
C GLY A 160 34.31 -7.41 9.34
N ALA A 161 33.88 -6.24 8.83
CA ALA A 161 33.90 -5.00 9.61
C ALA A 161 33.01 -5.10 10.87
N SER A 162 33.42 -4.39 11.93
CA SER A 162 32.68 -4.26 13.19
C SER A 162 32.49 -2.79 13.56
N VAL A 163 31.67 -2.54 14.58
CA VAL A 163 31.50 -1.23 15.20
C VAL A 163 32.15 -1.22 16.57
N SER A 164 32.69 -0.08 16.97
CA SER A 164 33.24 0.18 18.29
C SER A 164 32.46 1.28 19.00
N ALA A 165 32.44 1.26 20.34
CA ALA A 165 31.84 2.35 21.11
C ALA A 165 32.51 3.69 20.76
N GLY A 166 31.69 4.71 20.51
CA GLY A 166 32.13 6.03 20.03
C GLY A 166 32.04 6.22 18.51
N ASP A 167 31.93 5.15 17.72
CA ASP A 167 31.77 5.26 16.27
C ASP A 167 30.49 6.01 15.90
N LYS A 168 30.52 6.74 14.79
CA LYS A 168 29.34 7.36 14.20
C LYS A 168 28.83 6.51 13.04
N VAL A 169 27.59 6.06 13.14
CA VAL A 169 26.94 5.23 12.11
C VAL A 169 25.60 5.83 11.70
N LYS A 170 25.23 5.57 10.45
CA LYS A 170 23.98 5.97 9.82
C LYS A 170 22.92 4.88 10.01
N ILE A 171 21.73 5.29 10.40
CA ILE A 171 20.52 4.44 10.47
C ILE A 171 19.34 5.15 9.79
N VAL A 172 18.39 4.39 9.25
CA VAL A 172 17.13 4.92 8.69
C VAL A 172 16.05 4.85 9.76
N THR A 173 15.47 5.98 10.17
CA THR A 173 14.45 6.03 11.22
C THR A 173 13.56 7.26 11.10
N ASP A 174 12.34 7.18 11.65
CA ASP A 174 11.35 8.27 11.78
C ASP A 174 11.38 8.95 13.16
N LYS A 175 12.25 8.46 14.05
CA LYS A 175 12.43 8.94 15.43
C LYS A 175 13.69 9.77 15.59
#